data_AF-A0A1Z3N5H9-F1
#
_entry.id   AF-A0A1Z3N5H9-F1
#
_cell.length_a   1.000
_cell.length_b   1.000
_cell.length_c   1.000
_cell.angle_alpha   90.00
_cell.angle_beta   90.00
_cell.angle_gamma   90.00
#
_symmetry.space_group_name_H-M   'P 1'
#
loop_
_entity.id
_entity.type
_entity.pdbx_description
1 polymer ?
#
loop_
_entity_poly.entity_id
_entity_poly.type
_entity_poly.pdbx_seq_one_letter_code
_entity_poly.pdbx_strand_id
1 'polypeptide(L)'
;MKFKLLVGALAFVAGSWAQKSAAYLIASEPAKLRAGVPTDVFVAGFGNDQGTQFLQSAIIGAKVSRDRFPQRQRVIISAVNESLSAESAMLANAGFGFRKADNDDLGKERLVLALQYLNAPISSLQFYGHANTYNGFRLQDKRDRLDHEDPEFAQLGSVLAPNAFVVFHSCNSGWLLAPAAAKMWRRPVFGSFASSDFQEMMTDGNWYYHDVGYYPENLTRIGTTSRITQQTLECTTKKCLRLKPVNSPYVDSFGTFSRGLGFYKVFSPVDALIPQATIHFTLLTPTVKPLTLQSSRADLIDAVKDWMCPSDKSGVRRRACSEAIDTQAFMTNPTLSFFNGTPVACNNTSCSTTVKCKVLKKLVGAVPCTTVDLDSRKSTVFSDQLKMIFKGLEQFELGTLKL
;
A
#
# COMPACT_ATOMS: atom_id res chain seq x y z
N MET A 1 -60.05 -13.00 -53.43
CA MET A 1 -59.37 -12.21 -52.38
C MET A 1 -58.83 -13.15 -51.32
N LYS A 2 -57.50 -13.26 -51.20
CA LYS A 2 -56.82 -14.15 -50.23
C LYS A 2 -56.32 -13.31 -49.06
N PHE A 3 -56.88 -13.50 -47.87
CA PHE A 3 -56.36 -12.94 -46.63
C PHE A 3 -55.31 -13.90 -46.05
N LYS A 4 -54.08 -13.42 -45.92
CA LYS A 4 -52.97 -14.15 -45.28
C LYS A 4 -53.06 -13.98 -43.76
N LEU A 5 -52.90 -15.09 -43.05
CA LEU A 5 -52.63 -15.18 -41.62
C LEU A 5 -51.41 -14.31 -41.24
N LEU A 6 -51.56 -13.50 -40.20
CA LEU A 6 -50.45 -12.95 -39.42
C LEU A 6 -50.36 -13.77 -38.13
N VAL A 7 -49.37 -14.65 -38.07
CA VAL A 7 -48.95 -15.36 -36.85
C VAL A 7 -48.14 -14.36 -36.02
N GLY A 8 -48.64 -14.04 -34.83
CA GLY A 8 -47.95 -13.20 -33.86
C GLY A 8 -46.70 -13.91 -33.34
N ALA A 9 -45.53 -13.35 -33.62
CA ALA A 9 -44.30 -13.70 -32.94
C ALA A 9 -44.34 -13.09 -31.53
N LEU A 10 -44.60 -13.91 -30.52
CA LEU A 10 -44.23 -13.61 -29.15
C LEU A 10 -42.70 -13.58 -29.09
N ALA A 11 -42.13 -12.38 -29.22
CA ALA A 11 -40.76 -12.13 -28.83
C ALA A 11 -40.67 -12.34 -27.32
N PHE A 12 -40.07 -13.46 -26.91
CA PHE A 12 -39.47 -13.59 -25.59
C PHE A 12 -38.45 -12.44 -25.45
N VAL A 13 -38.85 -11.35 -24.81
CA VAL A 13 -37.91 -10.42 -24.21
C VAL A 13 -37.27 -11.21 -23.08
N ALA A 14 -36.19 -11.92 -23.40
CA ALA A 14 -35.25 -12.37 -22.40
C ALA A 14 -34.83 -11.10 -21.66
N GLY A 15 -35.37 -10.93 -20.45
CA GLY A 15 -34.99 -9.83 -19.58
C GLY A 15 -33.47 -9.83 -19.51
N SER A 16 -32.88 -8.78 -20.04
CA SER A 16 -31.56 -8.35 -19.66
C SER A 16 -31.63 -8.13 -18.14
N TRP A 17 -31.29 -9.17 -17.39
CA TRP A 17 -30.91 -9.03 -16.00
C TRP A 17 -29.76 -8.04 -16.03
N ALA A 18 -30.06 -6.77 -15.77
CA ALA A 18 -29.05 -5.79 -15.46
C ALA A 18 -28.20 -6.42 -14.37
N GLN A 19 -26.96 -6.79 -14.69
CA GLN A 19 -26.00 -7.25 -13.69
C GLN A 19 -25.98 -6.15 -12.64
N LYS A 20 -26.57 -6.40 -11.47
CA LYS A 20 -26.54 -5.46 -10.36
C LYS A 20 -25.08 -5.11 -10.13
N SER A 21 -24.75 -3.83 -10.31
CA SER A 21 -23.40 -3.32 -10.13
C SER A 21 -23.01 -3.51 -8.67
N ALA A 22 -22.09 -4.43 -8.41
CA ALA A 22 -21.51 -4.55 -7.07
C ALA A 22 -20.61 -3.33 -6.81
N ALA A 23 -20.69 -2.83 -5.59
CA ALA A 23 -19.86 -1.74 -5.08
C ALA A 23 -18.44 -2.22 -4.79
N TYR A 24 -18.29 -3.41 -4.22
CA TYR A 24 -16.99 -4.03 -3.96
C TYR A 24 -17.04 -5.54 -4.13
N LEU A 25 -15.86 -6.14 -4.26
CA LEU A 25 -15.67 -7.57 -4.37
C LEU A 25 -14.53 -8.06 -3.47
N ILE A 26 -14.61 -9.33 -3.10
CA ILE A 26 -13.58 -10.07 -2.36
C ILE A 26 -13.15 -11.24 -3.24
N ALA A 27 -11.85 -11.38 -3.44
CA ALA A 27 -11.23 -12.52 -4.11
C ALA A 27 -10.10 -13.09 -3.27
N SER A 28 -9.80 -14.37 -3.41
CA SER A 28 -8.74 -15.01 -2.62
C SER A 28 -7.96 -16.08 -3.36
N GLU A 29 -6.75 -16.31 -2.85
CA GLU A 29 -5.85 -17.39 -3.24
C GLU A 29 -5.39 -18.14 -1.98
N PRO A 30 -5.76 -19.42 -1.78
CA PRO A 30 -6.65 -20.21 -2.63
C PRO A 30 -8.10 -19.71 -2.61
N ALA A 31 -8.91 -20.13 -3.59
CA ALA A 31 -10.33 -19.73 -3.70
C ALA A 31 -11.19 -20.14 -2.49
N LYS A 32 -10.78 -21.19 -1.76
CA LYS A 32 -11.39 -21.58 -0.50
C LYS A 32 -10.41 -21.34 0.65
N LEU A 33 -10.66 -20.30 1.42
CA LEU A 33 -9.89 -20.00 2.63
C LEU A 33 -10.09 -21.09 3.69
N ARG A 34 -8.99 -21.40 4.38
CA ARG A 34 -8.92 -22.27 5.54
C ARG A 34 -8.83 -21.40 6.79
N ALA A 35 -9.66 -21.69 7.77
CA ALA A 35 -9.62 -21.02 9.07
C ALA A 35 -8.27 -21.26 9.76
N GLY A 36 -7.80 -20.28 10.53
CA GLY A 36 -6.55 -20.38 11.28
C GLY A 36 -5.26 -20.29 10.44
N VAL A 37 -5.34 -20.29 9.11
CA VAL A 37 -4.16 -20.13 8.26
C VAL A 37 -3.81 -18.63 8.12
N PRO A 38 -2.56 -18.23 8.42
CA PRO A 38 -2.04 -16.88 8.19
C PRO A 38 -2.47 -16.31 6.84
N THR A 39 -3.05 -15.11 6.84
CA THR A 39 -3.62 -14.48 5.65
C THR A 39 -3.06 -13.07 5.46
N ASP A 40 -2.53 -12.78 4.26
CA ASP A 40 -2.17 -11.43 3.83
C ASP A 40 -3.37 -10.81 3.11
N VAL A 41 -3.82 -9.64 3.58
CA VAL A 41 -4.99 -8.95 3.05
C VAL A 41 -4.57 -7.65 2.37
N PHE A 42 -5.03 -7.47 1.14
CA PHE A 42 -4.76 -6.31 0.30
C PHE A 42 -6.09 -5.60 0.02
N VAL A 43 -6.24 -4.38 0.52
CA VAL A 43 -7.44 -3.56 0.37
C VAL A 43 -7.17 -2.50 -0.70
N ALA A 44 -7.84 -2.61 -1.85
CA ALA A 44 -7.80 -1.61 -2.91
C ALA A 44 -9.02 -0.68 -2.80
N GLY A 45 -8.76 0.58 -2.46
CA GLY A 45 -9.80 1.61 -2.41
C GLY A 45 -10.24 2.08 -3.80
N PHE A 46 -11.31 2.87 -3.84
CA PHE A 46 -11.83 3.43 -5.08
C PHE A 46 -10.88 4.50 -5.62
N GLY A 47 -10.38 4.23 -6.82
CA GLY A 47 -9.39 5.02 -7.53
C GLY A 47 -9.95 6.24 -8.22
N ASN A 48 -11.20 6.20 -8.70
CA ASN A 48 -11.84 7.28 -9.48
C ASN A 48 -10.95 7.78 -10.64
N ASP A 49 -10.13 8.79 -10.37
CA ASP A 49 -9.13 9.39 -11.26
C ASP A 49 -7.99 8.43 -11.61
N GLN A 50 -7.71 7.45 -10.74
CA GLN A 50 -6.64 6.48 -10.96
C GLN A 50 -7.12 5.17 -11.61
N GLY A 51 -8.43 5.01 -11.85
CA GLY A 51 -9.02 3.77 -12.34
C GLY A 51 -8.60 2.56 -11.49
N THR A 52 -8.19 1.48 -12.15
CA THR A 52 -7.81 0.21 -11.51
C THR A 52 -6.36 0.13 -11.02
N GLN A 53 -5.58 1.23 -11.07
CA GLN A 53 -4.15 1.20 -10.69
C GLN A 53 -3.89 0.76 -9.23
N PHE A 54 -4.79 1.08 -8.30
CA PHE A 54 -4.73 0.59 -6.92
C PHE A 54 -4.92 -0.92 -6.82
N LEU A 55 -5.91 -1.47 -7.55
CA LEU A 55 -6.13 -2.91 -7.66
C LEU A 55 -4.93 -3.61 -8.30
N GLN A 56 -4.37 -3.05 -9.37
CA GLN A 56 -3.17 -3.58 -10.04
C GLN A 56 -1.97 -3.63 -9.07
N SER A 57 -1.78 -2.58 -8.27
CA SER A 57 -0.72 -2.54 -7.25
C SER A 57 -0.94 -3.58 -6.14
N ALA A 58 -2.19 -3.74 -5.69
CA ALA A 58 -2.57 -4.77 -4.72
C ALA A 58 -2.33 -6.20 -5.26
N ILE A 59 -2.64 -6.44 -6.55
CA ILE A 59 -2.36 -7.72 -7.23
C ILE A 59 -0.86 -8.01 -7.23
N ILE A 60 -0.01 -7.03 -7.55
CA ILE A 60 1.45 -7.22 -7.54
C ILE A 60 1.94 -7.52 -6.12
N GLY A 61 1.50 -6.79 -5.10
CA GLY A 61 1.81 -7.10 -3.70
C GLY A 61 1.38 -8.51 -3.29
N ALA A 62 0.20 -8.94 -3.73
CA ALA A 62 -0.31 -10.27 -3.45
C ALA A 62 0.49 -11.36 -4.20
N LYS A 63 0.94 -11.14 -5.43
CA LYS A 63 1.84 -12.07 -6.14
C LYS A 63 3.22 -12.15 -5.47
N VAL A 64 3.74 -11.04 -4.97
CA VAL A 64 4.99 -11.02 -4.18
C VAL A 64 4.83 -11.84 -2.89
N SER A 65 3.70 -11.70 -2.19
CA SER A 65 3.37 -12.53 -1.02
C SER A 65 3.32 -14.03 -1.35
N ARG A 66 2.79 -14.41 -2.53
CA ARG A 66 2.77 -15.82 -2.98
C ARG A 66 4.13 -16.49 -2.93
N ASP A 67 5.07 -15.82 -3.55
CA ASP A 67 6.35 -16.42 -3.91
C ASP A 67 7.25 -16.49 -2.67
N ARG A 68 7.03 -15.55 -1.73
CA ARG A 68 7.84 -15.37 -0.52
C ARG A 68 7.22 -16.05 0.70
N PHE A 69 5.90 -16.22 0.71
CA PHE A 69 5.14 -16.83 1.80
C PHE A 69 4.06 -17.79 1.25
N PRO A 70 4.44 -18.86 0.52
CA PRO A 70 3.47 -19.76 -0.13
C PRO A 70 2.56 -20.51 0.85
N GLN A 71 2.95 -20.61 2.12
CA GLN A 71 2.15 -21.18 3.20
C GLN A 71 0.98 -20.29 3.64
N ARG A 72 1.00 -18.99 3.28
CA ARG A 72 -0.05 -18.01 3.62
C ARG A 72 -1.14 -17.98 2.56
N GLN A 73 -2.33 -17.57 2.97
CA GLN A 73 -3.42 -17.25 2.05
C GLN A 73 -3.36 -15.78 1.70
N ARG A 74 -3.92 -15.40 0.55
CA ARG A 74 -4.03 -14.00 0.15
C ARG A 74 -5.46 -13.65 -0.17
N VAL A 75 -5.87 -12.46 0.25
CA VAL A 75 -7.21 -11.92 0.01
C VAL A 75 -7.08 -10.53 -0.55
N ILE A 76 -7.80 -10.25 -1.64
CA ILE A 76 -7.96 -8.90 -2.18
C ILE A 76 -9.41 -8.47 -1.93
N ILE A 77 -9.57 -7.33 -1.26
CA ILE A 77 -10.85 -6.64 -1.09
C ILE A 77 -10.75 -5.37 -1.94
N SER A 78 -11.58 -5.23 -2.97
CA SER A 78 -11.48 -4.12 -3.93
C SER A 78 -12.81 -3.43 -4.11
N ALA A 79 -12.83 -2.11 -3.95
CA ALA A 79 -13.92 -1.29 -4.47
C ALA A 79 -13.90 -1.35 -6.01
N VAL A 80 -15.07 -1.54 -6.61
CA VAL A 80 -15.24 -1.61 -8.07
C VAL A 80 -15.11 -0.21 -8.65
N ASN A 81 -14.14 -0.01 -9.53
CA ASN A 81 -13.87 1.26 -10.22
C ASN A 81 -14.56 1.35 -11.58
N GLU A 82 -14.48 0.28 -12.38
CA GLU A 82 -14.98 0.28 -13.76
C GLU A 82 -16.21 -0.60 -13.90
N SER A 83 -16.03 -1.91 -13.72
CA SER A 83 -17.13 -2.87 -13.72
C SER A 83 -16.72 -4.14 -12.99
N LEU A 84 -17.70 -4.78 -12.34
CA LEU A 84 -17.48 -6.02 -11.61
C LEU A 84 -16.91 -7.12 -12.51
N SER A 85 -17.39 -7.23 -13.76
CA SER A 85 -16.96 -8.27 -14.70
C SER A 85 -15.50 -8.09 -15.12
N ALA A 86 -15.09 -6.88 -15.49
CA ALA A 86 -13.71 -6.60 -15.88
C ALA A 86 -12.72 -6.82 -14.74
N GLU A 87 -13.05 -6.35 -13.53
CA GLU A 87 -12.16 -6.51 -12.36
C GLU A 87 -12.13 -7.94 -11.82
N SER A 88 -13.25 -8.66 -11.89
CA SER A 88 -13.28 -10.10 -11.58
C SER A 88 -12.42 -10.89 -12.57
N ALA A 89 -12.47 -10.56 -13.85
CA ALA A 89 -11.59 -11.18 -14.86
C ALA A 89 -10.12 -10.83 -14.62
N MET A 90 -9.80 -9.59 -14.24
CA MET A 90 -8.45 -9.17 -13.86
C MET A 90 -7.89 -10.02 -12.71
N LEU A 91 -8.70 -10.23 -11.67
CA LEU A 91 -8.34 -11.04 -10.51
C LEU A 91 -8.22 -12.53 -10.84
N ALA A 92 -9.15 -13.08 -11.64
CA ALA A 92 -9.09 -14.46 -12.12
C ALA A 92 -7.80 -14.70 -12.93
N ASN A 93 -7.46 -13.80 -13.85
CA ASN A 93 -6.22 -13.85 -14.62
C ASN A 93 -4.96 -13.71 -13.74
N ALA A 94 -5.09 -13.12 -12.55
CA ALA A 94 -4.02 -13.05 -11.57
C ALA A 94 -3.93 -14.28 -10.65
N GLY A 95 -4.87 -15.24 -10.76
CA GLY A 95 -4.92 -16.47 -9.97
C GLY A 95 -5.85 -16.43 -8.75
N PHE A 96 -6.66 -15.38 -8.60
CA PHE A 96 -7.58 -15.24 -7.47
C PHE A 96 -8.98 -15.76 -7.82
N GLY A 97 -9.52 -16.60 -6.94
CA GLY A 97 -10.90 -17.07 -7.05
C GLY A 97 -11.88 -16.06 -6.46
N PHE A 98 -13.01 -15.85 -7.14
CA PHE A 98 -14.10 -15.04 -6.63
C PHE A 98 -14.66 -15.60 -5.32
N ARG A 99 -14.92 -14.72 -4.33
CA ARG A 99 -15.50 -15.11 -3.04
C ARG A 99 -16.88 -14.51 -2.83
N LYS A 100 -16.96 -13.19 -2.98
CA LYS A 100 -18.15 -12.42 -2.67
C LYS A 100 -18.11 -11.10 -3.44
N ALA A 101 -19.28 -10.62 -3.80
CA ALA A 101 -19.49 -9.23 -4.18
C ALA A 101 -20.64 -8.69 -3.33
N ASP A 102 -20.65 -7.38 -3.10
CA ASP A 102 -21.68 -6.69 -2.33
C ASP A 102 -22.11 -5.44 -3.10
N ASN A 103 -23.38 -5.09 -3.02
CA ASN A 103 -23.92 -3.90 -3.68
C ASN A 103 -23.84 -2.66 -2.79
N ASP A 104 -23.67 -2.86 -1.48
CA ASP A 104 -23.46 -1.76 -0.54
C ASP A 104 -22.01 -1.27 -0.64
N ASP A 105 -21.81 0.05 -0.58
CA ASP A 105 -20.49 0.67 -0.64
C ASP A 105 -19.52 0.06 0.39
N LEU A 106 -18.26 -0.09 -0.01
CA LEU A 106 -17.19 -0.47 0.91
C LEU A 106 -16.90 0.70 1.87
N GLY A 107 -17.70 0.80 2.92
CA GLY A 107 -17.50 1.68 4.06
C GLY A 107 -16.70 1.02 5.18
N LYS A 108 -16.40 1.78 6.24
CA LYS A 108 -15.63 1.30 7.40
C LYS A 108 -16.27 0.09 8.10
N GLU A 109 -17.59 0.10 8.31
CA GLU A 109 -18.32 -1.02 8.89
C GLU A 109 -18.24 -2.27 8.02
N ARG A 110 -18.40 -2.09 6.70
CA ARG A 110 -18.33 -3.19 5.72
C ARG A 110 -16.93 -3.77 5.61
N LEU A 111 -15.89 -2.96 5.76
CA LEU A 111 -14.53 -3.44 5.87
C LEU A 111 -14.34 -4.33 7.10
N VAL A 112 -14.81 -3.89 8.29
CA VAL A 112 -14.73 -4.71 9.52
C VAL A 112 -15.42 -6.06 9.31
N LEU A 113 -16.65 -6.05 8.78
CA LEU A 113 -17.40 -7.26 8.49
C LEU A 113 -16.71 -8.16 7.45
N ALA A 114 -16.14 -7.56 6.40
CA ALA A 114 -15.42 -8.29 5.36
C ALA A 114 -14.17 -9.00 5.92
N LEU A 115 -13.44 -8.35 6.83
CA LEU A 115 -12.27 -8.95 7.48
C LEU A 115 -12.65 -10.03 8.49
N GLN A 116 -13.70 -9.81 9.29
CA GLN A 116 -14.24 -10.82 10.22
C GLN A 116 -14.74 -12.06 9.47
N TYR A 117 -15.38 -11.86 8.31
CA TYR A 117 -15.86 -12.94 7.43
C TYR A 117 -14.73 -13.87 6.96
N LEU A 118 -13.48 -13.40 6.89
CA LEU A 118 -12.35 -14.24 6.48
C LEU A 118 -12.05 -15.35 7.49
N ASN A 119 -12.39 -15.14 8.77
CA ASN A 119 -12.13 -16.05 9.89
C ASN A 119 -10.69 -16.61 9.88
N ALA A 120 -9.72 -15.72 9.67
CA ALA A 120 -8.32 -16.05 9.52
C ALA A 120 -7.42 -15.04 10.25
N PRO A 121 -6.28 -15.48 10.82
CA PRO A 121 -5.32 -14.57 11.43
C PRO A 121 -4.63 -13.72 10.36
N ILE A 122 -4.89 -12.41 10.37
CA ILE A 122 -4.32 -11.50 9.37
C ILE A 122 -2.86 -11.21 9.72
N SER A 123 -1.93 -11.61 8.84
CA SER A 123 -0.48 -11.47 9.00
C SER A 123 0.06 -10.17 8.41
N SER A 124 -0.59 -9.66 7.36
CA SER A 124 -0.38 -8.31 6.86
C SER A 124 -1.70 -7.73 6.37
N LEU A 125 -1.90 -6.43 6.60
CA LEU A 125 -3.02 -5.67 6.07
C LEU A 125 -2.46 -4.48 5.29
N GLN A 126 -2.69 -4.44 3.99
CA GLN A 126 -2.09 -3.44 3.10
C GLN A 126 -3.17 -2.69 2.35
N PHE A 127 -3.23 -1.38 2.55
CA PHE A 127 -4.20 -0.48 1.93
C PHE A 127 -3.58 0.25 0.75
N TYR A 128 -4.21 0.17 -0.43
CA TYR A 128 -3.80 0.85 -1.66
C TYR A 128 -4.90 1.81 -2.08
N GLY A 129 -4.66 3.11 -2.01
CA GLY A 129 -5.70 4.06 -2.31
C GLY A 129 -5.39 5.49 -1.95
N HIS A 130 -6.40 6.34 -2.14
CA HIS A 130 -6.36 7.72 -1.71
C HIS A 130 -6.46 7.82 -0.20
N ALA A 131 -5.63 8.65 0.40
CA ALA A 131 -5.84 9.14 1.76
C ALA A 131 -5.52 10.61 1.81
N ASN A 132 -6.19 11.31 2.71
CA ASN A 132 -5.77 12.64 3.11
C ASN A 132 -5.43 12.62 4.60
N THR A 133 -4.73 13.66 5.04
CA THR A 133 -4.22 13.73 6.41
C THR A 133 -5.33 13.62 7.45
N TYR A 134 -6.45 14.30 7.24
CA TYR A 134 -7.44 14.57 8.29
C TYR A 134 -8.67 13.66 8.28
N ASN A 135 -9.16 13.26 7.10
CA ASN A 135 -10.34 12.43 6.95
C ASN A 135 -9.98 10.94 6.76
N GLY A 136 -8.69 10.58 6.72
CA GLY A 136 -8.24 9.19 6.62
C GLY A 136 -8.30 8.60 5.21
N PHE A 137 -8.35 7.27 5.17
CA PHE A 137 -8.22 6.47 3.95
C PHE A 137 -9.56 6.29 3.24
N ARG A 138 -9.59 6.50 1.93
CA ARG A 138 -10.80 6.39 1.11
C ARG A 138 -10.99 4.94 0.65
N LEU A 139 -12.02 4.28 1.17
CA LEU A 139 -12.41 2.94 0.72
C LEU A 139 -13.24 2.99 -0.55
N GLN A 140 -14.33 3.78 -0.57
CA GLN A 140 -15.16 3.95 -1.76
C GLN A 140 -15.71 5.38 -1.89
N ASP A 141 -16.58 5.76 -0.97
CA ASP A 141 -17.16 7.10 -0.91
C ASP A 141 -16.12 8.15 -0.47
N LYS A 142 -16.31 9.42 -0.91
CA LYS A 142 -15.37 10.51 -0.55
C LYS A 142 -15.52 10.99 0.89
N ARG A 143 -16.71 10.81 1.48
CA ARG A 143 -17.13 11.27 2.81
C ARG A 143 -17.07 10.15 3.84
N ASP A 144 -17.48 8.92 3.50
CA ASP A 144 -17.29 7.75 4.36
C ASP A 144 -15.90 7.16 4.15
N ARG A 145 -14.98 7.60 5.00
CA ARG A 145 -13.58 7.20 4.98
C ARG A 145 -13.24 6.41 6.23
N LEU A 146 -12.20 5.61 6.12
CA LEU A 146 -11.60 4.97 7.27
C LEU A 146 -10.80 6.02 8.06
N ASP A 147 -11.48 6.67 9.00
CA ASP A 147 -10.93 7.72 9.85
C ASP A 147 -10.40 7.16 11.18
N HIS A 148 -9.24 7.63 11.60
CA HIS A 148 -8.62 7.25 12.87
C HIS A 148 -9.42 7.61 14.13
N GLU A 149 -10.44 8.46 14.03
CA GLU A 149 -11.32 8.79 15.15
C GLU A 149 -12.53 7.86 15.28
N ASP A 150 -12.76 7.00 14.28
CA ASP A 150 -13.94 6.15 14.24
C ASP A 150 -13.81 4.88 15.10
N PRO A 151 -14.89 4.44 15.79
CA PRO A 151 -14.88 3.17 16.53
C PRO A 151 -14.54 1.96 15.66
N GLU A 152 -15.01 1.93 14.41
CA GLU A 152 -14.73 0.84 13.46
C GLU A 152 -13.24 0.73 13.15
N PHE A 153 -12.52 1.86 13.13
CA PHE A 153 -11.07 1.85 12.94
C PHE A 153 -10.37 1.09 14.05
N ALA A 154 -10.75 1.31 15.32
CA ALA A 154 -10.20 0.55 16.44
C ALA A 154 -10.51 -0.96 16.34
N GLN A 155 -11.71 -1.31 15.85
CA GLN A 155 -12.12 -2.72 15.69
C GLN A 155 -11.27 -3.50 14.70
N LEU A 156 -10.69 -2.86 13.68
CA LEU A 156 -9.79 -3.51 12.73
C LEU A 156 -8.59 -4.19 13.42
N GLY A 157 -8.15 -3.69 14.58
CA GLY A 157 -7.05 -4.31 15.33
C GLY A 157 -7.37 -5.72 15.86
N SER A 158 -8.65 -6.05 16.05
CA SER A 158 -9.08 -7.33 16.63
C SER A 158 -8.84 -8.55 15.73
N VAL A 159 -8.73 -8.34 14.41
CA VAL A 159 -8.50 -9.40 13.42
C VAL A 159 -7.02 -9.60 13.08
N LEU A 160 -6.13 -8.73 13.60
CA LEU A 160 -4.69 -8.77 13.33
C LEU A 160 -3.98 -9.80 14.20
N ALA A 161 -3.20 -10.68 13.57
CA ALA A 161 -2.32 -11.62 14.27
C ALA A 161 -1.32 -10.87 15.19
N PRO A 162 -0.80 -11.50 16.26
CA PRO A 162 0.11 -10.83 17.21
C PRO A 162 1.34 -10.17 16.59
N ASN A 163 1.88 -10.75 15.53
CA ASN A 163 3.04 -10.27 14.79
C ASN A 163 2.68 -9.59 13.45
N ALA A 164 1.40 -9.26 13.26
CA ALA A 164 0.95 -8.60 12.05
C ALA A 164 1.56 -7.20 11.89
N PHE A 165 1.64 -6.74 10.65
CA PHE A 165 1.95 -5.36 10.34
C PHE A 165 0.95 -4.79 9.33
N VAL A 166 0.83 -3.47 9.30
CA VAL A 166 -0.09 -2.77 8.40
C VAL A 166 0.65 -1.76 7.55
N VAL A 167 0.27 -1.59 6.29
CA VAL A 167 0.83 -0.55 5.42
C VAL A 167 -0.30 0.28 4.80
N PHE A 168 -0.21 1.59 4.92
CA PHE A 168 -1.03 2.52 4.16
C PHE A 168 -0.26 3.06 2.96
N HIS A 169 -0.39 2.38 1.82
CA HIS A 169 0.09 2.85 0.52
C HIS A 169 -0.82 3.97 0.00
N SER A 170 -0.66 5.16 0.59
CA SER A 170 -1.47 6.33 0.29
C SER A 170 -0.70 7.61 0.58
N CYS A 171 -1.20 8.75 0.09
CA CYS A 171 -0.65 10.05 0.46
C CYS A 171 -0.87 10.31 1.96
N ASN A 172 0.11 10.94 2.63
CA ASN A 172 -0.07 11.58 3.93
C ASN A 172 -0.62 10.72 5.09
N SER A 173 -0.59 9.39 4.99
CA SER A 173 -1.06 8.48 6.04
C SER A 173 -0.21 8.48 7.30
N GLY A 174 1.05 8.94 7.23
CA GLY A 174 2.01 8.99 8.34
C GLY A 174 1.74 10.09 9.36
N TRP A 175 0.89 11.08 9.04
CA TRP A 175 0.63 12.21 9.91
C TRP A 175 -0.31 11.88 11.08
N LEU A 176 -1.45 11.24 10.81
CA LEU A 176 -2.46 10.90 11.81
C LEU A 176 -2.86 9.42 11.76
N LEU A 177 -3.12 8.89 10.57
CA LEU A 177 -3.70 7.56 10.39
C LEU A 177 -2.78 6.43 10.90
N ALA A 178 -1.55 6.35 10.41
CA ALA A 178 -0.58 5.32 10.79
C ALA A 178 -0.18 5.36 12.28
N PRO A 179 0.19 6.52 12.88
CA PRO A 179 0.52 6.56 14.30
C PRO A 179 -0.69 6.21 15.19
N ALA A 180 -1.90 6.64 14.82
CA ALA A 180 -3.12 6.30 15.55
C ALA A 180 -3.42 4.79 15.48
N ALA A 181 -3.34 4.20 14.28
CA ALA A 181 -3.46 2.75 14.07
C ALA A 181 -2.45 1.97 14.90
N ALA A 182 -1.17 2.37 14.87
CA ALA A 182 -0.12 1.70 15.62
C ALA A 182 -0.41 1.70 17.13
N LYS A 183 -0.88 2.83 17.66
CA LYS A 183 -1.27 2.97 19.06
C LYS A 183 -2.48 2.10 19.42
N MET A 184 -3.55 2.16 18.63
CA MET A 184 -4.81 1.45 18.91
C MET A 184 -4.66 -0.06 18.76
N TRP A 185 -4.05 -0.51 17.66
CA TRP A 185 -3.95 -1.93 17.34
C TRP A 185 -2.74 -2.60 18.01
N ARG A 186 -1.81 -1.79 18.55
CA ARG A 186 -0.53 -2.26 19.10
C ARG A 186 0.20 -3.16 18.09
N ARG A 187 0.23 -2.72 16.83
CA ARG A 187 0.95 -3.37 15.72
C ARG A 187 1.82 -2.35 15.00
N PRO A 188 2.90 -2.77 14.34
CA PRO A 188 3.64 -1.92 13.43
C PRO A 188 2.77 -1.44 12.26
N VAL A 189 2.75 -0.13 12.01
CA VAL A 189 1.98 0.48 10.92
C VAL A 189 2.87 1.43 10.13
N PHE A 190 2.92 1.22 8.82
CA PHE A 190 3.69 2.01 7.87
C PHE A 190 2.81 3.10 7.25
N GLY A 191 3.32 4.33 7.17
CA GLY A 191 2.63 5.45 6.56
C GLY A 191 3.55 6.45 5.86
N SER A 192 3.00 7.26 4.97
CA SER A 192 3.72 8.27 4.18
C SER A 192 3.52 9.68 4.73
N PHE A 193 4.54 10.52 4.73
CA PHE A 193 4.43 11.96 5.04
C PHE A 193 4.41 12.86 3.80
N ALA A 194 4.37 12.26 2.62
CA ALA A 194 4.34 12.96 1.34
C ALA A 194 3.18 12.43 0.49
N SER A 195 3.11 12.90 -0.76
CA SER A 195 2.35 12.18 -1.78
C SER A 195 2.85 10.75 -1.88
N SER A 196 1.99 9.82 -2.29
CA SER A 196 2.40 8.51 -2.78
C SER A 196 1.98 8.42 -4.24
N ASP A 197 2.90 7.98 -5.09
CA ASP A 197 2.66 7.89 -6.51
C ASP A 197 3.08 6.51 -7.03
N PHE A 198 2.50 6.14 -8.16
CA PHE A 198 2.72 4.86 -8.77
C PHE A 198 4.06 4.84 -9.50
N GLN A 199 4.77 3.74 -9.31
CA GLN A 199 6.01 3.47 -10.00
C GLN A 199 5.85 2.30 -10.96
N GLU A 200 6.52 2.43 -12.10
CA GLU A 200 6.68 1.38 -13.11
C GLU A 200 8.15 1.01 -13.21
N MET A 201 8.41 -0.26 -13.54
CA MET A 201 9.77 -0.72 -13.79
C MET A 201 10.16 -0.39 -15.23
N MET A 202 11.35 0.19 -15.39
CA MET A 202 11.88 0.64 -16.67
C MET A 202 12.94 -0.34 -17.20
N THR A 203 13.40 -0.15 -18.43
CA THR A 203 14.33 -1.07 -19.12
C THR A 203 15.68 -1.27 -18.43
N ASP A 204 16.07 -0.39 -17.52
CA ASP A 204 17.25 -0.55 -16.65
C ASP A 204 17.00 -1.48 -15.44
N GLY A 205 15.78 -1.98 -15.27
CA GLY A 205 15.35 -2.82 -14.16
C GLY A 205 15.03 -2.06 -12.88
N ASN A 206 15.03 -0.73 -12.90
CA ASN A 206 14.68 0.11 -11.74
C ASN A 206 13.25 0.63 -11.81
N TRP A 207 12.71 0.94 -10.64
CA TRP A 207 11.40 1.58 -10.47
C TRP A 207 11.50 3.11 -10.49
N TYR A 208 10.67 3.74 -11.32
CA TYR A 208 10.51 5.18 -11.42
C TYR A 208 9.03 5.56 -11.39
N TYR A 209 8.71 6.80 -10.99
CA TYR A 209 7.33 7.30 -11.06
C TYR A 209 6.84 7.32 -12.50
N HIS A 210 5.56 6.99 -12.72
CA HIS A 210 5.03 6.77 -14.06
C HIS A 210 4.93 8.06 -14.90
N ASP A 211 4.97 9.21 -14.25
CA ASP A 211 4.76 10.51 -14.87
C ASP A 211 5.95 10.89 -15.78
N VAL A 212 5.63 11.50 -16.92
CA VAL A 212 6.63 11.99 -17.86
C VAL A 212 7.51 13.03 -17.14
N GLY A 213 8.83 12.88 -17.29
CA GLY A 213 9.82 13.74 -16.63
C GLY A 213 10.35 13.21 -15.31
N TYR A 214 9.79 12.14 -14.75
CA TYR A 214 10.27 11.51 -13.51
C TYR A 214 11.19 10.30 -13.72
N TYR A 215 11.48 9.94 -14.98
CA TYR A 215 12.42 8.91 -15.38
C TYR A 215 13.35 9.41 -16.50
N PRO A 216 14.54 8.81 -16.68
CA PRO A 216 15.45 9.15 -17.78
C PRO A 216 14.79 8.98 -19.16
N GLU A 217 14.99 9.95 -20.05
CA GLU A 217 14.30 10.01 -21.37
C GLU A 217 14.66 8.84 -22.31
N ASN A 218 15.82 8.22 -22.10
CA ASN A 218 16.27 7.07 -22.87
C ASN A 218 15.70 5.72 -22.37
N LEU A 219 14.93 5.71 -21.29
CA LEU A 219 14.33 4.50 -20.75
C LEU A 219 12.87 4.35 -21.19
N THR A 220 12.46 3.11 -21.39
CA THR A 220 11.07 2.75 -21.70
C THR A 220 10.54 1.80 -20.63
N ARG A 221 9.20 1.69 -20.55
CA ARG A 221 8.53 0.73 -19.68
C ARG A 221 8.83 -0.69 -20.16
N ILE A 222 9.10 -1.61 -19.24
CA ILE A 222 9.26 -3.01 -19.61
C ILE A 222 7.92 -3.63 -19.97
N GLY A 223 7.90 -4.46 -21.01
CA GLY A 223 6.73 -5.23 -21.39
C GLY A 223 6.50 -6.44 -20.49
N THR A 224 7.57 -7.09 -20.04
CA THR A 224 7.54 -8.26 -19.16
C THR A 224 8.71 -8.25 -18.17
N THR A 225 8.59 -8.96 -17.04
CA THR A 225 9.68 -9.08 -16.06
C THR A 225 9.60 -10.31 -15.17
N SER A 226 10.75 -10.88 -14.82
CA SER A 226 10.91 -11.86 -13.74
C SER A 226 11.65 -11.26 -12.52
N ARG A 227 11.82 -9.93 -12.48
CA ARG A 227 12.56 -9.25 -11.41
C ARG A 227 11.74 -9.01 -10.14
N ILE A 228 10.42 -9.12 -10.22
CA ILE A 228 9.51 -8.79 -9.12
C ILE A 228 9.06 -10.08 -8.40
N THR A 229 8.70 -11.08 -9.19
CA THR A 229 8.14 -12.38 -8.77
C THR A 229 8.96 -13.50 -9.42
N GLN A 230 8.87 -14.72 -8.88
CA GLN A 230 9.49 -15.92 -9.46
C GLN A 230 8.90 -16.29 -10.82
N GLN A 231 7.64 -15.91 -11.07
CA GLN A 231 6.98 -16.04 -12.37
C GLN A 231 7.19 -14.79 -13.21
N THR A 232 7.32 -14.95 -14.53
CA THR A 232 7.31 -13.84 -15.48
C THR A 232 5.96 -13.12 -15.42
N LEU A 233 6.00 -11.81 -15.22
CA LEU A 233 4.84 -10.94 -15.25
C LEU A 233 4.74 -10.23 -16.60
N GLU A 234 3.54 -10.21 -17.14
CA GLU A 234 3.14 -9.26 -18.18
C GLU A 234 2.93 -7.89 -17.56
N CYS A 235 3.83 -6.96 -17.87
CA CYS A 235 3.81 -5.57 -17.41
C CYS A 235 3.19 -4.62 -18.44
N THR A 236 2.82 -5.12 -19.62
CA THR A 236 2.02 -4.38 -20.60
C THR A 236 0.77 -3.80 -19.95
N THR A 237 0.31 -2.63 -20.39
CA THR A 237 -0.90 -1.94 -19.87
C THR A 237 -0.86 -1.55 -18.38
N LYS A 238 0.27 -1.05 -17.87
CA LYS A 238 0.43 -0.60 -16.46
C LYS A 238 0.12 -1.70 -15.43
N LYS A 239 0.38 -2.96 -15.73
CA LYS A 239 0.05 -4.08 -14.82
C LYS A 239 1.10 -4.31 -13.72
N CYS A 240 2.31 -3.78 -13.88
CA CYS A 240 3.39 -3.86 -12.90
C CYS A 240 3.55 -2.51 -12.19
N LEU A 241 2.63 -2.22 -11.28
CA LEU A 241 2.64 -1.00 -10.47
C LEU A 241 2.97 -1.31 -9.03
N ARG A 242 3.66 -0.37 -8.39
CA ARG A 242 3.75 -0.26 -6.94
C ARG A 242 3.53 1.19 -6.53
N LEU A 243 3.09 1.42 -5.30
CA LEU A 243 3.03 2.76 -4.72
C LEU A 243 4.28 3.03 -3.87
N LYS A 244 4.81 4.25 -3.98
CA LYS A 244 5.92 4.71 -3.16
C LYS A 244 5.77 6.20 -2.80
N PRO A 245 6.20 6.63 -1.60
CA PRO A 245 6.18 8.04 -1.25
C PRO A 245 7.08 8.87 -2.15
N VAL A 246 6.53 9.94 -2.71
CA VAL A 246 7.27 10.91 -3.51
C VAL A 246 8.29 11.62 -2.62
N ASN A 247 9.50 11.80 -3.16
CA ASN A 247 10.58 12.43 -2.42
C ASN A 247 10.52 13.95 -2.48
N SER A 248 9.42 14.56 -2.06
CA SER A 248 9.23 16.01 -1.98
C SER A 248 8.16 16.40 -0.97
N PRO A 249 8.19 17.63 -0.43
CA PRO A 249 7.09 18.21 0.34
C PRO A 249 5.75 18.07 -0.39
N TYR A 250 4.69 17.85 0.38
CA TYR A 250 3.35 17.69 -0.16
C TYR A 250 2.72 19.06 -0.42
N VAL A 251 2.21 19.28 -1.63
CA VAL A 251 1.47 20.49 -2.01
C VAL A 251 0.31 20.09 -2.92
N ASP A 252 -0.91 20.26 -2.44
CA ASP A 252 -2.14 19.99 -3.20
C ASP A 252 -3.35 20.68 -2.52
N SER A 253 -4.54 20.51 -3.09
CA SER A 253 -5.84 20.91 -2.56
C SER A 253 -6.15 20.41 -1.13
N PHE A 254 -5.53 19.31 -0.69
CA PHE A 254 -5.69 18.79 0.67
C PHE A 254 -4.73 19.39 1.70
N GLY A 255 -3.78 20.22 1.25
CA GLY A 255 -2.87 20.90 2.17
C GLY A 255 -1.48 21.19 1.60
N THR A 256 -0.72 21.91 2.40
CA THR A 256 0.69 22.22 2.13
C THR A 256 1.50 21.82 3.36
N PHE A 257 2.33 20.80 3.19
CA PHE A 257 3.19 20.28 4.26
C PHE A 257 4.64 20.57 3.90
N SER A 258 5.27 21.44 4.70
CA SER A 258 6.66 21.88 4.50
C SER A 258 7.70 20.80 4.81
N ARG A 259 7.27 19.71 5.46
CA ARG A 259 8.11 18.58 5.86
C ARG A 259 7.58 17.26 5.32
N GLY A 260 8.44 16.26 5.22
CA GLY A 260 8.05 14.92 4.80
C GLY A 260 9.17 13.87 4.91
N LEU A 261 8.95 12.72 4.28
CA LEU A 261 9.93 11.64 4.08
C LEU A 261 9.69 11.01 2.70
N GLY A 262 10.77 10.54 2.05
CA GLY A 262 10.70 9.88 0.74
C GLY A 262 10.53 8.36 0.83
N PHE A 263 10.08 7.84 1.97
CA PHE A 263 9.87 6.42 2.26
C PHE A 263 8.76 6.26 3.31
N TYR A 264 8.20 5.05 3.42
CA TYR A 264 7.20 4.77 4.44
C TYR A 264 7.85 4.65 5.82
N LYS A 265 7.39 5.46 6.78
CA LYS A 265 7.82 5.37 8.19
C LYS A 265 6.98 4.33 8.91
N VAL A 266 7.64 3.45 9.68
CA VAL A 266 6.97 2.54 10.61
C VAL A 266 6.72 3.21 11.96
N PHE A 267 5.54 2.99 12.52
CA PHE A 267 5.16 3.35 13.89
C PHE A 267 4.78 2.10 14.67
N SER A 268 5.17 2.01 15.93
CA SER A 268 4.76 0.96 16.85
C SER A 268 4.99 1.41 18.29
N PRO A 269 4.03 1.20 19.22
CA PRO A 269 4.28 1.33 20.66
C PRO A 269 5.02 0.11 21.24
N VAL A 270 5.28 -0.92 20.44
CA VAL A 270 6.02 -2.13 20.82
C VAL A 270 7.28 -2.20 19.99
N ASP A 271 8.39 -1.66 20.52
CA ASP A 271 9.67 -1.53 19.81
C ASP A 271 10.21 -2.87 19.31
N ALA A 272 9.99 -3.95 20.05
CA ALA A 272 10.42 -5.30 19.68
C ALA A 272 9.80 -5.81 18.37
N LEU A 273 8.64 -5.28 17.95
CA LEU A 273 8.00 -5.67 16.70
C LEU A 273 8.53 -4.91 15.48
N ILE A 274 9.26 -3.80 15.66
CA ILE A 274 9.69 -2.94 14.56
C ILE A 274 10.70 -3.66 13.65
N PRO A 275 11.80 -4.27 14.17
CA PRO A 275 12.75 -4.98 13.33
C PRO A 275 12.07 -6.05 12.47
N GLN A 276 11.22 -6.86 13.10
CA GLN A 276 10.44 -7.88 12.43
C GLN A 276 9.56 -7.30 11.30
N ALA A 277 8.76 -6.28 11.59
CA ALA A 277 7.88 -5.69 10.60
C ALA A 277 8.63 -5.05 9.43
N THR A 278 9.82 -4.48 9.66
CA THR A 278 10.64 -3.95 8.55
C THR A 278 11.17 -5.04 7.63
N ILE A 279 11.49 -6.23 8.16
CA ILE A 279 11.85 -7.39 7.33
C ILE A 279 10.64 -7.95 6.61
N HIS A 280 9.49 -8.08 7.28
CA HIS A 280 8.24 -8.48 6.59
C HIS A 280 7.90 -7.51 5.46
N PHE A 281 7.99 -6.20 5.70
CA PHE A 281 7.71 -5.20 4.69
C PHE A 281 8.71 -5.26 3.54
N THR A 282 10.00 -5.45 3.81
CA THR A 282 11.02 -5.66 2.77
C THR A 282 10.70 -6.90 1.92
N LEU A 283 10.31 -8.00 2.58
CA LEU A 283 9.87 -9.23 1.94
C LEU A 283 8.49 -9.13 1.31
N LEU A 284 7.62 -8.16 1.59
CA LEU A 284 6.32 -8.03 0.91
C LEU A 284 6.26 -6.87 -0.09
N THR A 285 7.29 -6.02 -0.12
CA THR A 285 7.39 -4.94 -1.10
C THR A 285 7.86 -5.48 -2.45
N PRO A 286 7.20 -5.11 -3.56
CA PRO A 286 7.70 -5.35 -4.91
C PRO A 286 8.98 -4.55 -5.15
N THR A 287 10.12 -5.22 -5.20
CA THR A 287 11.47 -4.62 -5.27
C THR A 287 12.15 -4.87 -6.62
N VAL A 288 13.37 -4.37 -6.81
CA VAL A 288 14.19 -4.59 -8.03
C VAL A 288 14.72 -6.02 -8.21
N LYS A 289 14.54 -6.88 -7.19
CA LYS A 289 14.97 -8.28 -7.17
C LYS A 289 13.85 -9.19 -6.62
N PRO A 290 13.73 -10.43 -7.13
CA PRO A 290 12.83 -11.42 -6.57
C PRO A 290 13.48 -12.00 -5.31
N LEU A 291 12.93 -11.65 -4.14
CA LEU A 291 13.40 -12.19 -2.85
C LEU A 291 12.71 -13.52 -2.54
N THR A 292 13.30 -14.27 -1.61
CA THR A 292 12.75 -15.46 -0.94
C THR A 292 13.12 -15.45 0.54
N LEU A 293 12.61 -16.41 1.31
CA LEU A 293 13.03 -16.61 2.71
C LEU A 293 14.48 -17.13 2.85
N GLN A 294 15.15 -17.42 1.73
CA GLN A 294 16.54 -17.85 1.66
C GLN A 294 17.42 -16.79 0.98
N SER A 295 16.88 -15.60 0.68
CA SER A 295 17.65 -14.51 0.09
C SER A 295 18.83 -14.12 0.98
N SER A 296 19.95 -13.81 0.32
CA SER A 296 21.16 -13.37 1.00
C SER A 296 20.96 -12.02 1.69
N ARG A 297 21.83 -11.71 2.66
CA ARG A 297 21.92 -10.36 3.25
C ARG A 297 22.02 -9.27 2.19
N ALA A 298 22.86 -9.49 1.19
CA ALA A 298 23.09 -8.53 0.12
C ALA A 298 21.82 -8.25 -0.69
N ASP A 299 21.04 -9.29 -1.00
CA ASP A 299 19.78 -9.12 -1.72
C ASP A 299 18.72 -8.38 -0.88
N LEU A 300 18.66 -8.67 0.42
CA LEU A 300 17.78 -7.94 1.33
C LEU A 300 18.20 -6.48 1.48
N ILE A 301 19.50 -6.19 1.53
CA ILE A 301 20.02 -4.82 1.55
C ILE A 301 19.67 -4.09 0.24
N ASP A 302 19.79 -4.73 -0.92
CA ASP A 302 19.38 -4.13 -2.20
C ASP A 302 17.88 -3.81 -2.24
N ALA A 303 17.06 -4.70 -1.68
CA ALA A 303 15.63 -4.45 -1.51
C ALA A 303 15.37 -3.27 -0.56
N VAL A 304 16.10 -3.18 0.56
CA VAL A 304 16.03 -2.04 1.50
C VAL A 304 16.38 -0.74 0.80
N LYS A 305 17.48 -0.69 0.04
CA LYS A 305 17.86 0.50 -0.75
C LYS A 305 16.73 0.91 -1.68
N ASP A 306 16.09 -0.04 -2.35
CA ASP A 306 15.05 0.26 -3.32
C ASP A 306 13.79 0.91 -2.71
N TRP A 307 13.38 0.53 -1.49
CA TRP A 307 12.21 1.14 -0.84
C TRP A 307 12.55 2.31 0.11
N MET A 308 13.76 2.37 0.69
CA MET A 308 14.21 3.48 1.56
C MET A 308 14.78 4.67 0.78
N CYS A 309 15.48 4.42 -0.33
CA CYS A 309 16.11 5.48 -1.10
C CYS A 309 15.15 6.09 -2.11
N PRO A 310 15.22 7.40 -2.39
CA PRO A 310 14.31 8.04 -3.33
C PRO A 310 14.51 7.52 -4.75
N SER A 311 13.43 7.49 -5.52
CA SER A 311 13.50 7.33 -6.99
C SER A 311 13.50 8.72 -7.62
N ASP A 312 14.46 9.01 -8.50
CA ASP A 312 14.55 10.29 -9.20
C ASP A 312 15.18 10.12 -10.59
N LYS A 313 14.84 11.01 -11.53
CA LYS A 313 15.31 10.96 -12.93
C LYS A 313 16.84 10.95 -13.06
N SER A 314 17.58 11.64 -12.17
CA SER A 314 19.04 11.71 -12.25
C SER A 314 19.76 10.51 -11.61
N GLY A 315 19.04 9.83 -10.70
CA GLY A 315 19.56 8.82 -9.81
C GLY A 315 20.63 9.31 -8.82
N VAL A 316 20.99 10.60 -8.80
CA VAL A 316 22.08 11.13 -7.96
C VAL A 316 21.76 10.90 -6.49
N ARG A 317 20.55 11.26 -6.07
CA ARG A 317 20.12 11.16 -4.68
C ARG A 317 19.86 9.71 -4.27
N ARG A 318 19.35 8.90 -5.20
CA ARG A 318 19.27 7.44 -5.03
C ARG A 318 20.64 6.82 -4.77
N ARG A 319 21.65 7.14 -5.59
CA ARG A 319 23.02 6.61 -5.46
C ARG A 319 23.67 7.01 -4.14
N ALA A 320 23.59 8.30 -3.77
CA ALA A 320 24.11 8.78 -2.49
C ALA A 320 23.44 8.09 -1.29
N CYS A 321 22.13 7.84 -1.37
CA CYS A 321 21.41 7.09 -0.36
C CYS A 321 21.87 5.63 -0.28
N SER A 322 21.99 4.95 -1.43
CA SER A 322 22.46 3.56 -1.49
C SER A 322 23.86 3.42 -0.91
N GLU A 323 24.78 4.32 -1.27
CA GLU A 323 26.15 4.35 -0.75
C GLU A 323 26.18 4.56 0.78
N ALA A 324 25.31 5.42 1.31
CA ALA A 324 25.22 5.63 2.75
C ALA A 324 24.65 4.42 3.51
N ILE A 325 23.81 3.60 2.86
CA ILE A 325 23.36 2.31 3.41
C ILE A 325 24.50 1.29 3.37
N ASP A 326 25.24 1.20 2.25
CA ASP A 326 26.36 0.27 2.08
C ASP A 326 27.50 0.54 3.07
N THR A 327 27.84 1.81 3.26
CA THR A 327 28.86 2.26 4.22
C THR A 327 28.35 2.36 5.65
N GLN A 328 27.06 2.07 5.88
CA GLN A 328 26.38 2.19 7.16
C GLN A 328 26.55 3.56 7.84
N ALA A 329 26.61 4.64 7.06
CA ALA A 329 26.79 6.01 7.56
C ALA A 329 25.70 6.43 8.58
N PHE A 330 24.53 5.79 8.53
CA PHE A 330 23.44 6.00 9.49
C PHE A 330 23.77 5.60 10.93
N MET A 331 24.81 4.79 11.14
CA MET A 331 25.27 4.41 12.48
C MET A 331 25.94 5.58 13.21
N THR A 332 26.70 6.41 12.48
CA THR A 332 27.49 7.52 13.02
C THR A 332 26.87 8.90 12.74
N ASN A 333 26.02 9.02 11.72
CA ASN A 333 25.28 10.23 11.41
C ASN A 333 23.77 10.07 11.76
N PRO A 334 23.34 10.48 12.97
CA PRO A 334 21.95 10.30 13.39
C PRO A 334 20.98 11.16 12.59
N THR A 335 21.41 12.27 11.97
CA THR A 335 20.55 13.21 11.23
C THR A 335 20.65 13.05 9.72
N LEU A 336 21.14 11.90 9.24
CA LEU A 336 21.25 11.61 7.82
C LEU A 336 19.86 11.67 7.16
N SER A 337 19.76 12.30 6.00
CA SER A 337 18.51 12.40 5.25
C SER A 337 18.79 12.56 3.77
N PHE A 338 17.95 11.89 2.97
CA PHE A 338 17.93 12.01 1.52
C PHE A 338 16.62 12.63 1.02
N PHE A 339 15.80 13.19 1.92
CA PHE A 339 14.55 13.85 1.52
C PHE A 339 14.83 15.14 0.74
N ASN A 340 14.11 15.40 -0.36
CA ASN A 340 14.23 16.66 -1.11
C ASN A 340 13.38 17.75 -0.47
N GLY A 341 13.80 18.20 0.71
CA GLY A 341 13.08 19.16 1.53
C GLY A 341 13.45 18.96 2.99
N THR A 342 12.66 19.52 3.90
CA THR A 342 12.90 19.38 5.33
C THR A 342 12.34 18.04 5.84
N PRO A 343 13.16 17.14 6.40
CA PRO A 343 12.64 15.89 6.94
C PRO A 343 11.82 16.14 8.22
N VAL A 344 10.71 15.41 8.37
CA VAL A 344 9.91 15.44 9.61
C VAL A 344 10.65 14.71 10.74
N ALA A 345 10.65 15.26 11.95
CA ALA A 345 11.23 14.64 13.13
C ALA A 345 10.16 13.80 13.85
N CYS A 346 10.41 12.50 14.02
CA CYS A 346 9.49 11.57 14.66
C CYS A 346 10.22 10.47 15.43
N ASN A 347 9.61 9.98 16.51
CA ASN A 347 10.00 8.71 17.15
C ASN A 347 9.11 7.55 16.64
N ASN A 348 9.07 6.42 17.34
CA ASN A 348 8.28 5.24 16.92
C ASN A 348 6.76 5.40 17.14
N THR A 349 6.32 6.43 17.85
CA THR A 349 4.91 6.61 18.26
C THR A 349 4.29 7.94 17.87
N SER A 350 5.10 8.98 17.64
CA SER A 350 4.65 10.35 17.40
C SER A 350 5.69 11.16 16.63
N CYS A 351 5.30 12.38 16.24
CA CYS A 351 6.15 13.35 15.53
C CYS A 351 6.20 14.69 16.27
N SER A 352 7.31 15.42 16.13
CA SER A 352 7.49 16.80 16.60
C SER A 352 6.80 17.83 15.68
N THR A 353 5.70 17.44 15.04
CA THR A 353 4.93 18.27 14.12
C THR A 353 3.46 17.95 14.33
N THR A 354 2.62 18.99 14.37
CA THR A 354 1.16 18.88 14.44
C THR A 354 0.52 19.26 13.13
N VAL A 355 -0.61 18.64 12.83
CA VAL A 355 -1.44 19.00 11.68
C VAL A 355 -2.49 19.99 12.14
N LYS A 356 -2.60 21.13 11.45
CA LYS A 356 -3.68 22.11 11.63
C LYS A 356 -4.51 22.17 10.37
N CYS A 357 -5.81 21.95 10.51
CA CYS A 357 -6.73 21.91 9.38
C CYS A 357 -7.72 23.07 9.48
N LYS A 358 -8.00 23.73 8.35
CA LYS A 358 -9.04 24.76 8.28
C LYS A 358 -10.38 24.05 8.04
N VAL A 359 -11.32 24.13 8.99
CA VAL A 359 -12.77 23.76 8.91
C VAL A 359 -13.17 22.34 9.43
N LEU A 360 -14.46 22.21 9.80
CA LEU A 360 -15.21 21.04 10.29
C LEU A 360 -15.27 19.87 9.28
N LYS A 361 -14.92 18.66 9.73
CA LYS A 361 -14.90 17.39 8.96
C LYS A 361 -16.15 17.11 8.12
N LYS A 362 -17.33 17.56 8.56
CA LYS A 362 -18.64 17.14 8.03
C LYS A 362 -19.11 17.89 6.77
N LEU A 363 -18.45 18.99 6.36
CA LEU A 363 -18.99 19.88 5.32
C LEU A 363 -18.16 19.93 4.02
N VAL A 364 -16.96 19.35 3.97
CA VAL A 364 -16.07 19.45 2.80
C VAL A 364 -15.36 18.13 2.48
N GLY A 365 -15.31 17.77 1.19
CA GLY A 365 -14.62 16.57 0.70
C GLY A 365 -13.09 16.67 0.70
N ALA A 366 -12.56 17.89 0.79
CA ALA A 366 -11.15 18.20 0.96
C ALA A 366 -11.01 19.24 2.08
N VAL A 367 -10.25 18.92 3.12
CA VAL A 367 -9.95 19.84 4.23
C VAL A 367 -8.50 20.29 4.05
N PRO A 368 -8.24 21.55 3.67
CA PRO A 368 -6.88 22.06 3.55
C PRO A 368 -6.20 22.07 4.92
N CYS A 369 -5.10 21.33 5.03
CA CYS A 369 -4.30 21.25 6.23
C CYS A 369 -2.90 21.84 6.03
N THR A 370 -2.28 22.27 7.12
CA THR A 370 -0.88 22.67 7.19
C THR A 370 -0.20 21.95 8.35
N THR A 371 1.12 21.90 8.33
CA THR A 371 1.93 21.38 9.44
C THR A 371 2.54 22.51 10.24
N VAL A 372 2.52 22.38 11.57
CA VAL A 372 3.19 23.30 12.50
C VAL A 372 4.15 22.52 13.37
N ASP A 373 5.41 22.91 13.34
CA ASP A 373 6.45 22.29 14.14
C ASP A 373 6.28 22.60 15.62
N LEU A 374 6.47 21.59 16.45
CA LEU A 374 6.42 21.73 17.91
C LEU A 374 7.78 22.09 18.49
N ASP A 375 8.87 21.72 17.81
CA ASP A 375 10.24 22.03 18.21
C ASP A 375 11.15 22.19 16.98
N SER A 376 12.39 22.64 17.20
CA SER A 376 13.43 22.81 16.16
C SER A 376 14.27 21.55 15.96
N ARG A 377 13.80 20.37 16.41
CA ARG A 377 14.59 19.15 16.40
C ARG A 377 14.92 18.71 14.98
N LYS A 378 16.18 18.34 14.76
CA LYS A 378 16.59 17.68 13.51
C LYS A 378 16.00 16.28 13.44
N SER A 379 15.55 15.87 12.27
CA SER A 379 15.02 14.51 12.08
C SER A 379 16.13 13.48 12.19
N THR A 380 15.86 12.39 12.91
CA THR A 380 16.70 11.19 12.97
C THR A 380 16.06 9.98 12.28
N VAL A 381 14.90 10.19 11.65
CA VAL A 381 13.99 9.10 11.25
C VAL A 381 14.62 8.12 10.27
N PHE A 382 15.39 8.62 9.29
CA PHE A 382 16.05 7.75 8.31
C PHE A 382 17.08 6.83 8.99
N SER A 383 17.95 7.40 9.83
CA SER A 383 18.97 6.63 10.53
C SER A 383 18.38 5.65 11.54
N ASP A 384 17.37 6.07 12.30
CA ASP A 384 16.71 5.22 13.29
C ASP A 384 15.97 4.05 12.63
N GLN A 385 15.29 4.29 11.50
CA GLN A 385 14.62 3.23 10.76
C GLN A 385 15.63 2.24 10.15
N LEU A 386 16.77 2.71 9.62
CA LEU A 386 17.84 1.82 9.14
C LEU A 386 18.47 0.98 10.25
N LYS A 387 18.67 1.53 11.44
CA LYS A 387 19.12 0.75 12.62
C LYS A 387 18.14 -0.38 12.94
N MET A 388 16.83 -0.11 12.90
CA MET A 388 15.81 -1.14 13.12
C MET A 388 15.79 -2.19 12.00
N ILE A 389 15.96 -1.77 10.75
CA ILE A 389 16.07 -2.68 9.60
C ILE A 389 17.29 -3.60 9.76
N PHE A 390 18.46 -3.04 10.08
CA PHE A 390 19.70 -3.82 10.21
C PHE A 390 19.66 -4.78 11.40
N LYS A 391 19.04 -4.38 12.51
CA LYS A 391 18.71 -5.28 13.62
C LYS A 391 17.79 -6.40 13.17
N GLY A 392 16.80 -6.10 12.32
CA GLY A 392 15.91 -7.10 11.74
C GLY A 392 16.66 -8.07 10.83
N LEU A 393 17.59 -7.58 10.00
CA LEU A 393 18.41 -8.41 9.11
C LEU A 393 19.27 -9.39 9.90
N GLU A 394 19.91 -8.93 10.97
CA GLU A 394 20.68 -9.79 11.90
C GLU A 394 19.77 -10.87 12.53
N GLN A 395 18.60 -10.49 13.03
CA GLN A 395 17.65 -11.45 13.60
C GLN A 395 17.14 -12.46 12.57
N PHE A 396 16.96 -12.04 11.32
CA PHE A 396 16.55 -12.90 10.20
C PHE A 396 17.62 -13.94 9.90
N GLU A 397 18.88 -13.53 9.78
CA GLU A 397 20.03 -14.41 9.52
C GLU A 397 20.25 -15.43 10.62
N LEU A 398 20.04 -15.03 11.87
CA LEU A 398 20.13 -15.91 13.04
C LEU A 398 18.93 -16.85 13.18
N GLY A 399 17.90 -16.74 12.31
CA GLY A 399 16.68 -17.55 12.40
C GLY A 399 15.81 -17.22 13.61
N THR A 400 16.00 -16.04 14.22
CA THR A 400 15.29 -15.62 15.44
C THR A 400 14.03 -14.79 15.16
N LEU A 401 13.84 -14.33 13.91
CA LEU A 401 12.59 -13.69 13.47
C LEU A 401 11.48 -14.71 13.23
N LYS A 402 10.30 -14.42 13.76
CA LYS A 402 9.08 -15.20 13.52
C LYS A 402 8.29 -14.65 12.34
N LEU A 403 8.69 -15.00 11.11
CA LEU A 403 8.03 -14.50 9.91
C LEU A 403 6.64 -15.08 9.66
#